data_AF-A0A7R9GAU3-F1
#
_entry.id   AF-A0A7R9GAU3-F1
#
_cell.length_a   1.000
_cell.length_b   1.000
_cell.length_c   1.000
_cell.angle_alpha   90.00
_cell.angle_beta   90.00
_cell.angle_gamma   90.00
#
_symmetry.space_group_name_H-M   'P 1'
#
loop_
_entity.id
_entity.type
_entity.pdbx_description
1 polymer ?
#
loop_
_entity_poly.entity_id
_entity_poly.type
_entity_poly.pdbx_seq_one_letter_code
_entity_poly.pdbx_strand_id
1 'polypeptide(L)'
;SCIFGQLMSISVALLGLTFYIRFQQIRDFCNHFPHVPKVRKLNNVSFPLGLVATFGMSMVSNFQETSVLAGHYTGAVMAFGCGTAYFWFQAIVSYELAPHLNSIRKAHYRIALAIICTVCFIIACGCGLLARKYYHGHDPLKWYPSDGGWGLHVTSTGAEWVMALCFDIFVASFVSEFKRLLARPPEFLLDVEHLGIGRSLSFDPVINA
;
A
#
# COMPACT_ATOMS: atom_id res chain seq x y z
N SER A 1 -20.75 -8.52 -3.73
CA SER A 1 -20.94 -9.00 -2.34
C SER A 1 -20.55 -7.90 -1.36
N CYS A 2 -21.46 -7.44 -0.49
CA CYS A 2 -21.20 -6.31 0.40
C CYS A 2 -20.18 -6.64 1.51
N ILE A 3 -20.17 -7.86 2.04
CA ILE A 3 -19.21 -8.28 3.07
C ILE A 3 -17.78 -8.23 2.54
N PHE A 4 -17.57 -8.72 1.32
CA PHE A 4 -16.28 -8.65 0.65
C PHE A 4 -15.81 -7.20 0.49
N GLY A 5 -16.68 -6.32 -0.02
CA GLY A 5 -16.36 -4.89 -0.18
C GLY A 5 -16.03 -4.20 1.16
N GLN A 6 -16.72 -4.57 2.24
CA GLN A 6 -16.45 -4.02 3.58
C GLN A 6 -15.10 -4.48 4.15
N LEU A 7 -14.82 -5.79 4.11
CA LEU A 7 -13.54 -6.33 4.57
C LEU A 7 -12.38 -5.72 3.78
N MET A 8 -12.53 -5.62 2.46
CA MET A 8 -11.53 -5.00 1.60
C MET A 8 -11.34 -3.52 1.93
N SER A 9 -12.42 -2.77 2.18
CA SER A 9 -12.32 -1.34 2.55
C SER A 9 -11.61 -1.13 3.88
N ILE A 10 -11.81 -2.02 4.86
CA ILE A 10 -11.03 -2.01 6.12
C ILE A 10 -9.56 -2.30 5.81
N SER A 11 -9.27 -3.30 4.98
CA SER A 11 -7.89 -3.63 4.58
C SER A 11 -7.21 -2.48 3.83
N VAL A 12 -7.92 -1.71 2.99
CA VAL A 12 -7.39 -0.47 2.38
C VAL A 12 -6.90 0.50 3.44
N ALA A 13 -7.73 0.78 4.45
CA ALA A 13 -7.37 1.74 5.50
C ALA A 13 -6.15 1.28 6.29
N LEU A 14 -6.11 -0.01 6.67
CA LEU A 14 -4.99 -0.62 7.38
C LEU A 14 -3.70 -0.66 6.54
N LEU A 15 -3.81 -0.91 5.23
CA LEU A 15 -2.68 -0.90 4.30
C LEU A 15 -2.11 0.50 4.13
N GLY A 16 -2.97 1.51 3.96
CA GLY A 16 -2.57 2.92 3.92
C GLY A 16 -1.84 3.34 5.21
N LEU A 17 -2.39 2.96 6.37
CA LEU A 17 -1.74 3.19 7.66
C LEU A 17 -0.39 2.49 7.75
N THR A 18 -0.29 1.25 7.26
CA THR A 18 0.96 0.48 7.22
C THR A 18 2.03 1.17 6.38
N PHE A 19 1.68 1.66 5.19
CA PHE A 19 2.61 2.41 4.33
C PHE A 19 3.03 3.74 4.96
N TYR A 20 2.12 4.41 5.66
CA TYR A 20 2.45 5.61 6.43
C TYR A 20 3.42 5.31 7.58
N ILE A 21 3.15 4.28 8.40
CA ILE A 21 4.05 3.87 9.48
C ILE A 21 5.43 3.51 8.91
N ARG A 22 5.50 2.80 7.78
CA ARG A 22 6.76 2.46 7.10
C ARG A 22 7.51 3.71 6.67
N PHE A 23 6.82 4.66 6.04
CA PHE A 23 7.40 5.93 5.62
C PHE A 23 7.99 6.69 6.82
N GLN A 24 7.25 6.79 7.91
CA GLN A 24 7.68 7.47 9.13
C GLN A 24 8.88 6.78 9.79
N GLN A 25 8.88 5.45 9.85
CA GLN A 25 10.00 4.66 10.37
C GLN A 25 11.31 4.96 9.61
N ILE A 26 11.26 4.94 8.27
CA ILE A 26 12.46 5.21 7.46
C ILE A 26 12.88 6.68 7.58
N ARG A 27 11.92 7.60 7.66
CA ARG A 27 12.20 9.04 7.85
C ARG A 27 12.91 9.29 9.18
N ASP A 28 12.43 8.67 10.25
CA ASP A 28 13.03 8.78 11.59
C ASP A 28 14.45 8.18 11.61
N PHE A 29 14.63 7.01 10.99
CA PHE A 29 15.96 6.42 10.83
C PHE A 29 16.93 7.37 10.10
N CYS A 30 16.50 7.99 8.99
CA CYS A 30 17.32 8.92 8.23
C CYS A 30 17.65 10.22 9.00
N ASN A 31 16.86 10.59 10.02
CA ASN A 31 17.14 11.76 10.85
C ASN A 31 18.24 11.47 11.88
N HIS A 32 18.27 10.24 12.43
CA HIS A 32 19.32 9.79 13.32
C HIS A 32 20.63 9.46 12.58
N PHE A 33 20.53 9.04 11.31
CA PHE A 33 21.66 8.70 10.46
C PHE A 33 21.66 9.55 9.17
N PRO A 34 22.09 10.82 9.23
CA PRO A 34 21.96 11.76 8.10
C PRO A 34 22.82 11.42 6.87
N HIS A 35 23.77 10.48 6.99
CA HIS A 35 24.68 10.10 5.89
C HIS A 35 24.09 9.15 4.84
N VAL A 36 22.76 8.90 4.84
CA VAL A 36 22.07 8.06 3.83
C VAL A 36 21.07 8.85 2.95
N PRO A 37 21.51 9.88 2.19
CA PRO A 37 20.61 10.75 1.44
C PRO A 37 19.78 10.02 0.35
N LYS A 38 20.32 8.91 -0.18
CA LYS A 38 19.62 8.04 -1.14
C LYS A 38 18.36 7.43 -0.53
N VAL A 39 18.43 6.90 0.69
CA VAL A 39 17.29 6.25 1.37
C VAL A 39 16.14 7.22 1.57
N ARG A 40 16.44 8.45 2.01
CA ARG A 40 15.43 9.50 2.19
C ARG A 40 14.69 9.81 0.88
N LYS A 41 15.42 9.94 -0.24
CA LYS A 41 14.82 10.17 -1.56
C LYS A 41 13.92 9.01 -1.99
N LEU A 42 14.42 7.77 -1.90
CA LEU A 42 13.64 6.58 -2.25
C LEU A 42 12.37 6.47 -1.40
N ASN A 43 12.47 6.75 -0.10
CA ASN A 43 11.32 6.73 0.80
C ASN A 43 10.25 7.76 0.39
N ASN A 44 10.65 9.01 0.13
CA ASN A 44 9.77 10.09 -0.29
C ASN A 44 9.08 9.82 -1.63
N VAL A 45 9.76 9.17 -2.58
CA VAL A 45 9.17 8.78 -3.87
C VAL A 45 8.24 7.57 -3.71
N SER A 46 8.61 6.60 -2.87
CA SER A 46 7.83 5.38 -2.70
C SER A 46 6.49 5.62 -2.00
N PHE A 47 6.45 6.50 -0.99
CA PHE A 47 5.24 6.72 -0.20
C PHE A 47 4.00 7.09 -1.03
N PRO A 48 4.04 8.09 -1.94
CA PRO A 48 2.89 8.39 -2.79
C PRO A 48 2.50 7.22 -3.71
N LEU A 49 3.47 6.42 -4.20
CA LEU A 49 3.15 5.21 -4.98
C LEU A 49 2.35 4.20 -4.14
N GLY A 50 2.72 4.03 -2.88
CA GLY A 50 1.97 3.22 -1.93
C GLY A 50 0.55 3.75 -1.71
N LEU A 51 0.37 5.06 -1.56
CA LEU A 51 -0.97 5.68 -1.42
C LEU A 51 -1.83 5.49 -2.68
N VAL A 52 -1.25 5.66 -3.87
CA VAL A 52 -1.94 5.40 -5.14
C VAL A 52 -2.34 3.93 -5.26
N ALA A 53 -1.48 3.00 -4.84
CA ALA A 53 -1.79 1.58 -4.82
C ALA A 53 -2.96 1.26 -3.88
N THR A 54 -2.95 1.83 -2.67
CA THR A 54 -4.03 1.70 -1.69
C THR A 54 -5.35 2.26 -2.23
N PHE A 55 -5.32 3.42 -2.89
CA PHE A 55 -6.50 3.98 -3.56
C PHE A 55 -6.99 3.09 -4.71
N GLY A 56 -6.09 2.53 -5.52
CA GLY A 56 -6.43 1.54 -6.54
C GLY A 56 -7.13 0.32 -5.95
N MET A 57 -6.67 -0.17 -4.80
CA MET A 57 -7.31 -1.27 -4.08
C MET A 57 -8.73 -0.90 -3.63
N SER A 58 -8.93 0.33 -3.16
CA SER A 58 -10.28 0.85 -2.84
C SER A 58 -11.19 0.88 -4.07
N MET A 59 -10.67 1.24 -5.24
CA MET A 59 -11.43 1.17 -6.49
C MET A 59 -11.81 -0.27 -6.84
N VAL A 60 -10.87 -1.22 -6.78
CA VAL A 60 -11.14 -2.65 -7.04
C VAL A 60 -12.24 -3.19 -6.11
N SER A 61 -12.23 -2.79 -4.83
CA SER A 61 -13.21 -3.29 -3.86
C SER A 61 -14.61 -2.70 -4.02
N ASN A 62 -14.72 -1.50 -4.60
CA ASN A 62 -15.99 -0.76 -4.69
C ASN A 62 -16.57 -0.74 -6.12
N PHE A 63 -15.74 -0.76 -7.16
CA PHE A 63 -16.15 -0.88 -8.55
C PHE A 63 -16.10 -2.35 -8.96
N GLN A 64 -17.27 -2.99 -8.94
CA GLN A 64 -17.42 -4.38 -9.37
C GLN A 64 -17.21 -4.49 -10.88
N GLU A 65 -16.54 -5.56 -11.31
CA GLU A 65 -16.30 -5.88 -12.73
C GLU A 65 -17.61 -5.92 -13.54
N THR A 66 -18.70 -6.39 -12.93
CA THR A 66 -20.04 -6.47 -13.53
C THR A 66 -20.71 -5.12 -13.80
N SER A 67 -20.35 -4.09 -13.05
CA SER A 67 -21.10 -2.83 -13.02
C SER A 67 -20.31 -1.67 -13.60
N VAL A 68 -19.02 -1.57 -13.25
CA VAL A 68 -18.15 -0.46 -13.64
C VAL A 68 -16.78 -1.01 -14.04
N LEU A 69 -16.75 -1.75 -15.15
CA LEU A 69 -15.57 -2.47 -15.65
C LEU A 69 -14.32 -1.59 -15.79
N ALA A 70 -14.47 -0.39 -16.38
CA ALA A 70 -13.36 0.54 -16.56
C ALA A 70 -12.78 1.01 -15.21
N GLY A 71 -13.66 1.26 -14.22
CA GLY A 71 -13.25 1.63 -12.86
C GLY A 71 -12.49 0.49 -12.17
N HIS A 72 -12.97 -0.75 -12.33
CA HIS A 72 -12.32 -1.93 -11.77
C HIS A 72 -10.90 -2.12 -12.31
N TYR A 73 -10.72 -2.14 -13.64
CA TYR A 73 -9.40 -2.33 -14.25
C TYR A 73 -8.45 -1.16 -14.01
N THR A 74 -8.96 0.08 -13.99
CA THR A 74 -8.15 1.24 -13.58
C THR A 74 -7.63 1.05 -12.15
N GLY A 75 -8.51 0.65 -11.23
CA GLY A 75 -8.16 0.31 -9.87
C GLY A 75 -7.12 -0.81 -9.78
N ALA A 76 -7.28 -1.88 -10.57
CA ALA A 76 -6.37 -3.02 -10.57
C ALA A 76 -4.96 -2.64 -11.05
N VAL A 77 -4.86 -1.85 -12.14
CA VAL A 77 -3.57 -1.34 -12.63
C VAL A 77 -2.91 -0.42 -11.61
N MET A 78 -3.67 0.44 -10.94
CA MET A 78 -3.15 1.30 -9.87
C MET A 78 -2.67 0.46 -8.67
N ALA A 79 -3.49 -0.48 -8.20
CA ALA A 79 -3.19 -1.33 -7.05
C ALA A 79 -1.93 -2.17 -7.29
N PHE A 80 -1.90 -2.92 -8.37
CA PHE A 80 -0.82 -3.85 -8.65
C PHE A 80 0.40 -3.18 -9.28
N GLY A 81 0.20 -2.24 -10.21
CA GLY A 81 1.30 -1.52 -10.87
C GLY A 81 2.03 -0.61 -9.90
N CYS A 82 1.33 0.34 -9.26
CA CYS A 82 1.97 1.24 -8.28
C CYS A 82 2.42 0.50 -7.03
N GLY A 83 1.72 -0.56 -6.61
CA GLY A 83 2.14 -1.39 -5.48
C GLY A 83 3.42 -2.17 -5.76
N THR A 84 3.57 -2.72 -6.98
CA THR A 84 4.82 -3.38 -7.39
C THR A 84 5.97 -2.38 -7.47
N ALA A 85 5.73 -1.17 -7.98
CA ALA A 85 6.72 -0.10 -7.97
C ALA A 85 7.12 0.26 -6.52
N TYR A 86 6.15 0.44 -5.62
CA TYR A 86 6.40 0.67 -4.19
C TYR A 86 7.28 -0.44 -3.58
N PHE A 87 7.01 -1.72 -3.89
CA PHE A 87 7.82 -2.83 -3.41
C PHE A 87 9.25 -2.82 -3.91
N TRP A 88 9.50 -2.45 -5.16
CA TRP A 88 10.87 -2.28 -5.65
C TRP A 88 11.63 -1.22 -4.85
N PHE A 89 11.03 -0.06 -4.62
CA PHE A 89 11.63 0.97 -3.79
C PHE A 89 11.89 0.47 -2.36
N GLN A 90 10.91 -0.18 -1.73
CA GLN A 90 11.06 -0.69 -0.36
C GLN A 90 12.05 -1.85 -0.26
N ALA A 91 12.20 -2.66 -1.30
CA ALA A 91 13.18 -3.72 -1.37
C ALA A 91 14.60 -3.13 -1.46
N ILE A 92 14.82 -2.13 -2.32
CA ILE A 92 16.10 -1.40 -2.40
C ILE A 92 16.41 -0.72 -1.07
N VAL A 93 15.45 0.01 -0.50
CA VAL A 93 15.60 0.64 0.83
C VAL A 93 15.98 -0.39 1.90
N SER A 94 15.42 -1.61 1.84
CA SER A 94 15.76 -2.66 2.80
C SER A 94 17.22 -3.12 2.70
N TYR A 95 17.86 -3.04 1.54
CA TYR A 95 19.30 -3.29 1.43
C TYR A 95 20.12 -2.19 2.08
N GLU A 96 19.78 -0.93 1.79
CA GLU A 96 20.48 0.24 2.32
C GLU A 96 20.34 0.35 3.85
N LEU A 97 19.26 -0.19 4.41
CA LEU A 97 19.01 -0.20 5.86
C LEU A 97 19.52 -1.45 6.58
N ALA A 98 20.03 -2.46 5.85
CA ALA A 98 20.65 -3.61 6.47
C ALA A 98 22.07 -3.27 6.99
N PRO A 99 22.53 -3.84 8.13
CA PRO A 99 21.81 -4.74 9.03
C PRO A 99 20.99 -4.01 10.14
N HIS A 100 20.96 -2.67 10.12
CA HIS A 100 20.45 -1.84 11.22
C HIS A 100 18.95 -2.01 11.47
N LEU A 101 18.12 -1.80 10.44
CA LEU A 101 16.66 -1.89 10.60
C LEU A 101 16.16 -3.31 10.33
N ASN A 102 16.73 -3.97 9.32
CA ASN A 102 16.40 -5.33 8.91
C ASN A 102 17.65 -6.17 8.63
N SER A 103 17.50 -7.50 8.61
CA SER A 103 18.58 -8.38 8.18
C SER A 103 18.73 -8.39 6.66
N ILE A 104 19.92 -8.72 6.15
CA ILE A 104 20.17 -8.87 4.71
C ILE A 104 19.27 -9.95 4.08
N ARG A 105 18.96 -11.02 4.81
CA ARG A 105 18.05 -12.09 4.36
C ARG A 105 16.65 -11.55 4.04
N LYS A 106 16.13 -10.63 4.85
CA LYS A 106 14.83 -9.97 4.57
C LYS A 106 14.90 -9.09 3.32
N ALA A 107 16.03 -8.44 3.07
CA ALA A 107 16.23 -7.64 1.86
C ALA A 107 16.20 -8.51 0.60
N HIS A 108 16.92 -9.65 0.59
CA HIS A 108 16.84 -10.65 -0.49
C HIS A 108 15.41 -11.15 -0.71
N TYR A 109 14.73 -11.49 0.38
CA TYR A 109 13.35 -11.95 0.32
C TYR A 109 12.40 -10.93 -0.33
N ARG A 110 12.52 -9.64 0.03
CA ARG A 110 11.73 -8.57 -0.57
C ARG A 110 12.01 -8.37 -2.06
N ILE A 111 13.27 -8.49 -2.50
CA ILE A 111 13.60 -8.46 -3.93
C ILE A 111 12.95 -9.63 -4.67
N ALA A 112 13.02 -10.84 -4.12
CA ALA A 112 12.39 -12.02 -4.74
C ALA A 112 10.89 -11.81 -4.93
N LEU A 113 10.20 -11.28 -3.89
CA LEU A 113 8.78 -10.95 -3.99
C LEU A 113 8.50 -9.85 -5.03
N ALA A 114 9.31 -8.79 -5.09
CA ALA A 114 9.15 -7.73 -6.08
C ALA A 114 9.31 -8.24 -7.52
N ILE A 115 10.26 -9.17 -7.75
CA ILE A 115 10.44 -9.84 -9.04
C ILE A 115 9.21 -10.67 -9.39
N ILE A 116 8.72 -11.50 -8.47
CA ILE A 116 7.53 -12.33 -8.69
C ILE A 116 6.31 -11.45 -9.02
N CYS A 117 6.08 -10.39 -8.24
CA CYS A 117 5.01 -9.43 -8.52
C CYS A 117 5.14 -8.80 -9.91
N THR A 118 6.35 -8.44 -10.33
CA THR A 118 6.58 -7.85 -11.66
C THR A 118 6.24 -8.82 -12.79
N VAL A 119 6.71 -10.06 -12.68
CA VAL A 119 6.41 -11.11 -13.67
C VAL A 119 4.92 -11.41 -13.72
N CYS A 120 4.28 -11.59 -12.55
CA CYS A 120 2.85 -11.83 -12.45
C CYS A 120 2.03 -10.65 -12.97
N PHE A 121 2.44 -9.40 -12.74
CA PHE A 121 1.77 -8.22 -13.27
C PHE A 121 1.79 -8.19 -14.80
N ILE A 122 2.95 -8.48 -15.41
CA ILE A 122 3.08 -8.55 -16.88
C ILE A 122 2.21 -9.68 -17.45
N ILE A 123 2.22 -10.86 -16.80
CA ILE A 123 1.40 -12.00 -17.22
C ILE A 123 -0.09 -11.67 -17.09
N ALA A 124 -0.53 -11.11 -15.96
CA ALA A 124 -1.92 -10.72 -15.74
C ALA A 124 -2.40 -9.71 -16.79
N CYS A 125 -1.65 -8.63 -17.02
CA CYS A 125 -2.02 -7.66 -18.05
C CYS A 125 -2.01 -8.28 -19.46
N GLY A 126 -0.94 -8.99 -19.83
CA GLY A 126 -0.79 -9.56 -21.17
C GLY A 126 -1.83 -10.64 -21.48
N CYS A 127 -1.94 -11.65 -20.62
CA CYS A 127 -2.91 -12.74 -20.77
C CYS A 127 -4.34 -12.22 -20.62
N GLY A 128 -4.61 -11.28 -19.70
CA GLY A 128 -5.95 -10.71 -19.52
C GLY A 128 -6.44 -9.96 -20.76
N LEU A 129 -5.59 -9.10 -21.35
CA LEU A 129 -5.92 -8.39 -22.59
C LEU A 129 -6.14 -9.36 -23.76
N LEU A 130 -5.28 -10.36 -23.92
CA LEU A 130 -5.43 -11.35 -24.98
C LEU A 130 -6.67 -12.24 -24.76
N ALA A 131 -6.95 -12.64 -23.52
CA ALA A 131 -8.14 -13.43 -23.18
C ALA A 131 -9.40 -12.69 -23.61
N ARG A 132 -9.52 -11.40 -23.26
CA ARG A 132 -10.65 -10.55 -23.65
C ARG A 132 -10.75 -10.37 -25.17
N LYS A 133 -9.62 -10.27 -25.87
CA LYS A 133 -9.59 -10.16 -27.33
C LYS A 133 -10.12 -11.42 -28.03
N TYR A 134 -9.80 -12.60 -27.50
CA TYR A 134 -10.22 -13.88 -28.10
C TYR A 134 -11.55 -14.42 -27.57
N TYR A 135 -12.14 -13.76 -26.58
CA TYR A 135 -13.40 -14.15 -25.97
C TYR A 135 -14.56 -13.93 -26.93
N HIS A 136 -15.37 -14.97 -27.09
CA HIS A 136 -16.58 -15.00 -27.92
C HIS A 136 -17.75 -15.71 -27.22
N GLY A 137 -17.68 -15.86 -25.90
CA GLY A 137 -18.79 -16.35 -25.09
C GLY A 137 -19.90 -15.31 -24.88
N HIS A 138 -21.04 -15.75 -24.38
CA HIS A 138 -22.23 -14.91 -24.19
C HIS A 138 -22.31 -14.27 -22.80
N ASP A 139 -21.74 -14.90 -21.77
CA ASP A 139 -21.78 -14.42 -20.38
C ASP A 139 -20.36 -14.13 -19.88
N PRO A 140 -19.94 -12.85 -19.80
CA PRO A 140 -18.57 -12.48 -19.45
C PRO A 140 -18.17 -12.88 -18.01
N LEU A 141 -19.12 -13.33 -17.18
CA LEU A 141 -18.88 -13.84 -15.84
C LEU A 141 -18.60 -15.34 -15.81
N LYS A 142 -18.94 -16.07 -16.87
CA LYS A 142 -18.79 -17.52 -16.95
C LYS A 142 -17.95 -17.85 -18.17
N TRP A 143 -16.71 -18.23 -17.90
CA TRP A 143 -15.75 -18.60 -18.92
C TRP A 143 -15.65 -20.12 -19.01
N TYR A 144 -15.96 -20.66 -20.18
CA TYR A 144 -15.77 -22.06 -20.53
C TYR A 144 -14.65 -22.21 -21.57
N PRO A 145 -13.98 -23.38 -21.64
CA PRO A 145 -12.96 -23.64 -22.67
C PRO A 145 -13.44 -23.38 -24.11
N SER A 146 -14.73 -23.53 -24.37
CA SER A 146 -15.38 -23.27 -25.66
C SER A 146 -15.50 -21.79 -26.03
N ASP A 147 -15.39 -20.87 -25.07
CA ASP A 147 -15.68 -19.43 -25.28
C ASP A 147 -14.48 -18.66 -25.88
N GLY A 148 -13.36 -19.34 -26.14
CA GLY A 148 -12.11 -18.73 -26.57
C GLY A 148 -11.40 -17.94 -25.48
N GLY A 149 -10.07 -17.86 -25.55
CA GLY A 149 -9.28 -17.13 -24.57
C GLY A 149 -9.31 -17.70 -23.14
N TRP A 150 -10.04 -18.78 -22.87
CA TRP A 150 -10.20 -19.37 -21.53
C TRP A 150 -8.88 -19.66 -20.82
N GLY A 151 -7.93 -20.32 -21.49
CA GLY A 151 -6.62 -20.63 -20.90
C GLY A 151 -5.81 -19.37 -20.56
N LEU A 152 -5.94 -18.31 -21.36
CA LEU A 152 -5.34 -17.00 -21.09
C LEU A 152 -6.03 -16.32 -19.90
N HIS A 153 -7.36 -16.41 -19.81
CA HIS A 153 -8.10 -15.89 -18.67
C HIS A 153 -7.68 -16.57 -17.37
N VAL A 154 -7.63 -17.91 -17.35
CA VAL A 154 -7.16 -18.68 -16.18
C VAL A 154 -5.72 -18.33 -15.81
N THR A 155 -4.84 -18.18 -16.80
CA THR A 155 -3.44 -17.78 -16.57
C THR A 155 -3.36 -16.37 -15.96
N SER A 156 -4.14 -15.43 -16.49
CA SER A 156 -4.23 -14.05 -15.97
C SER A 156 -4.70 -14.04 -14.53
N THR A 157 -5.84 -14.67 -14.25
CA THR A 157 -6.42 -14.76 -12.91
C THR A 157 -5.45 -15.44 -11.94
N GLY A 158 -4.82 -16.55 -12.35
CA GLY A 158 -3.80 -17.22 -11.53
C GLY A 158 -2.63 -16.30 -11.16
N ALA A 159 -2.15 -15.49 -12.12
CA ALA A 159 -1.08 -14.52 -11.86
C ALA A 159 -1.53 -13.40 -10.90
N GLU A 160 -2.78 -12.93 -10.99
CA GLU A 160 -3.36 -11.97 -10.06
C GLU A 160 -3.38 -12.50 -8.62
N TRP A 161 -3.82 -13.75 -8.40
CA TRP A 161 -3.84 -14.37 -7.07
C TRP A 161 -2.44 -14.55 -6.49
N VAL A 162 -1.47 -15.00 -7.30
CA VAL A 162 -0.08 -15.11 -6.85
C VAL A 162 0.47 -13.74 -6.45
N MET A 163 0.18 -12.70 -7.23
CA MET A 163 0.59 -11.34 -6.94
C MET A 163 -0.06 -10.81 -5.65
N ALA A 164 -1.37 -11.02 -5.45
CA ALA A 164 -2.07 -10.63 -4.23
C ALA A 164 -1.44 -11.29 -2.98
N LEU A 165 -1.15 -12.60 -3.04
CA LEU A 165 -0.46 -13.31 -1.97
C LEU A 165 0.94 -12.75 -1.71
N CYS A 166 1.70 -12.45 -2.76
CA CYS A 166 3.02 -11.83 -2.62
C CYS A 166 2.93 -10.45 -1.97
N PHE A 167 1.87 -9.68 -2.24
CA PHE A 167 1.62 -8.38 -1.60
C PHE A 167 1.39 -8.52 -0.10
N ASP A 168 0.50 -9.42 0.31
CA ASP A 168 0.23 -9.66 1.72
C ASP A 168 1.49 -10.09 2.46
N ILE A 169 2.26 -10.99 1.86
CA ILE A 169 3.52 -11.49 2.40
C ILE A 169 4.59 -10.37 2.49
N PHE A 170 4.71 -9.53 1.47
CA PHE A 170 5.66 -8.41 1.48
C PHE A 170 5.32 -7.44 2.60
N VAL A 171 4.05 -7.07 2.74
CA VAL A 171 3.58 -6.17 3.80
C VAL A 171 3.79 -6.80 5.18
N ALA A 172 3.44 -8.08 5.33
CA ALA A 172 3.67 -8.83 6.57
C ALA A 172 5.15 -8.89 6.97
N SER A 173 6.07 -8.87 6.01
CA SER A 173 7.51 -8.84 6.30
C SER A 173 7.93 -7.63 7.14
N PHE A 174 7.20 -6.51 7.08
CA PHE A 174 7.47 -5.30 7.87
C PHE A 174 7.14 -5.46 9.36
N VAL A 175 6.22 -6.36 9.73
CA VAL A 175 5.70 -6.49 11.10
C VAL A 175 6.81 -6.62 12.13
N SER A 176 7.82 -7.44 11.84
CA SER A 176 8.97 -7.64 12.72
C SER A 176 9.82 -6.38 12.97
N GLU A 177 9.83 -5.43 12.03
CA GLU A 177 10.52 -4.14 12.17
C GLU A 177 9.65 -3.14 12.91
N PHE A 178 8.32 -3.18 12.71
CA PHE A 178 7.38 -2.32 13.41
C PHE A 178 7.29 -2.61 14.91
N LYS A 179 7.54 -3.85 15.32
CA LYS A 179 7.63 -4.22 16.76
C LYS A 179 8.70 -3.44 17.54
N ARG A 180 9.61 -2.74 16.85
CA ARG A 180 10.68 -1.92 17.45
C ARG A 180 10.33 -0.42 17.50
N LEU A 181 9.16 -0.03 17.00
CA LEU A 181 8.73 1.37 17.00
C LEU A 181 8.05 1.73 18.32
N LEU A 182 8.36 2.93 18.80
CA LEU A 182 7.63 3.58 19.88
C LEU A 182 6.85 4.75 19.26
N ALA A 183 5.53 4.68 19.33
CA ALA A 183 4.66 5.76 18.89
C ALA A 183 4.32 6.66 20.09
N ARG A 184 4.47 7.98 19.92
CA ARG A 184 3.90 8.97 20.83
C ARG A 184 2.52 9.38 20.33
N PRO A 185 1.54 9.63 21.22
CA PRO A 185 0.24 10.13 20.81
C PRO A 185 0.39 11.50 20.11
N PRO A 186 -0.55 11.87 19.22
CA PRO A 186 -0.58 13.21 18.66
C PRO A 186 -0.76 14.25 19.77
N GLU A 187 0.06 15.30 19.75
CA GLU A 187 -0.08 16.43 20.66
C GLU A 187 -1.18 17.35 20.15
N PHE A 188 -2.24 17.51 20.95
CA PHE A 188 -3.30 18.47 20.69
C PHE A 188 -3.05 19.73 21.52
N LEU A 189 -2.72 20.83 20.87
CA LEU A 189 -2.62 22.14 21.51
C LEU A 189 -3.95 22.87 21.30
N LEU A 190 -4.65 23.14 22.39
CA LEU A 190 -5.85 23.95 22.38
C LEU A 190 -5.44 25.42 22.40
N ASP A 191 -5.76 26.13 21.33
CA ASP A 191 -5.60 27.58 21.28
C ASP A 191 -6.66 28.26 22.16
N VAL A 192 -6.26 28.58 23.40
CA VAL A 192 -7.10 29.24 24.40
C VAL A 192 -7.29 30.74 24.16
N GLU A 193 -6.50 31.37 23.26
CA GLU A 193 -6.68 32.78 22.91
C GLU A 193 -7.98 32.96 22.11
N HIS A 194 -8.29 32.01 21.22
CA HIS A 194 -9.56 31.98 20.49
C HIS A 194 -10.78 31.59 21.34
N LEU A 195 -10.57 31.01 22.54
CA LEU A 195 -11.65 30.66 23.46
C LEU A 195 -12.06 31.83 24.38
N GLY A 196 -11.38 32.97 24.32
CA GLY A 196 -11.68 34.14 25.16
C GLY A 196 -11.34 33.96 26.65
N ILE A 197 -10.73 32.83 27.03
CA ILE A 197 -10.43 32.48 28.43
C ILE A 197 -9.15 33.19 28.94
N GLY A 198 -8.28 33.65 28.02
CA GLY A 198 -7.01 34.32 28.37
C GLY A 198 -7.14 35.68 29.07
N ARG A 199 -8.33 36.32 29.07
CA ARG A 199 -8.55 37.61 29.76
C ARG A 199 -9.17 37.51 31.15
N SER A 200 -9.66 36.35 31.58
CA SER A 200 -10.40 36.23 32.85
C SER A 200 -9.59 35.65 34.03
N LEU A 201 -8.27 35.42 33.86
CA LEU A 201 -7.41 34.80 34.88
C LEU A 201 -6.18 35.65 35.25
N SER A 202 -6.22 36.98 35.06
CA SER A 202 -5.34 37.87 35.82
C SER A 202 -5.85 37.95 37.26
N PHE A 203 -5.49 36.97 38.09
CA PHE A 203 -5.60 37.13 39.53
C PHE A 203 -4.60 38.21 39.96
N ASP A 204 -5.10 39.41 40.22
CA ASP A 204 -4.34 40.44 40.91
C ASP A 204 -4.00 39.92 42.32
N PRO A 205 -2.73 40.04 42.78
CA PRO A 205 -2.39 39.72 44.15
C PRO A 205 -3.02 40.77 45.06
N VAL A 206 -4.05 40.39 45.82
CA VAL A 206 -4.56 41.20 46.93
C VAL A 206 -3.48 41.22 48.01
N ILE A 207 -2.65 42.26 47.98
CA ILE A 207 -1.80 42.66 49.11
C ILE A 207 -2.74 43.29 50.14
N ASN A 208 -3.03 42.59 51.24
CA ASN A 208 -3.60 43.20 52.43
C ASN A 208 -2.50 43.35 53.49
N ALA A 209 -2.39 44.59 53.97
CA ALA A 209 -1.47 45.07 55.01
C ALA A 209 -1.80 44.53 56.42
#